data_AF-A0A3D2X0P2-F1
#
_entry.id   AF-A0A3D2X0P2-F1
#
_cell.length_a   1.000
_cell.length_b   1.000
_cell.length_c   1.000
_cell.angle_alpha   90.00
_cell.angle_beta   90.00
_cell.angle_gamma   90.00
#
_symmetry.space_group_name_H-M   'P 1'
#
loop_
_entity.id
_entity.type
_entity.pdbx_description
1 polymer ?
#
loop_
_entity_poly.entity_id
_entity_poly.type
_entity_poly.pdbx_seq_one_letter_code
_entity_poly.pdbx_strand_id
1 'polypeptide(L)' 'MIDPHIPVEWKSYTVKRLFRDTTYEIVIKNESGKAGKIKRLIVDGKEISGNIIPPTDREICRVEVTL' A
#
# COMPACT_ATOMS: atom_id res chain seq x y z
N MET A 1 6.97 6.42 1.19
CA MET A 1 6.65 5.70 2.45
C MET A 1 5.15 5.53 2.52
N ILE A 2 4.70 4.36 2.95
CA ILE A 2 3.31 4.04 3.28
C ILE A 2 3.27 3.76 4.78
N ASP A 3 2.37 4.40 5.52
CA ASP A 3 2.19 4.14 6.96
C ASP A 3 0.74 4.44 7.37
N PRO A 4 -0.21 3.58 6.97
CA PRO A 4 -1.62 3.84 7.15
C PRO A 4 -2.05 3.64 8.60
N HIS A 5 -2.72 4.63 9.15
CA HIS A 5 -3.36 4.55 10.47
C HIS A 5 -4.87 4.79 10.28
N ILE A 6 -5.62 3.69 10.17
CA ILE A 6 -7.05 3.71 9.83
C ILE A 6 -7.92 3.21 10.99
N PRO A 7 -9.22 3.57 11.00
CA PRO A 7 -10.17 2.99 11.94
C PRO A 7 -10.25 1.47 11.82
N VAL A 8 -10.50 0.79 12.94
CA VAL A 8 -10.51 -0.68 13.04
C VAL A 8 -11.60 -1.33 12.21
N GLU A 9 -12.70 -0.60 11.99
CA GLU A 9 -13.88 -1.04 11.25
C GLU A 9 -13.69 -1.01 9.73
N TRP A 10 -12.64 -0.35 9.24
CA TRP A 10 -12.32 -0.31 7.81
C TRP A 10 -11.66 -1.61 7.37
N LYS A 11 -12.37 -2.40 6.57
CA LYS A 11 -11.86 -3.67 6.01
C LYS A 11 -10.84 -3.46 4.90
N SER A 12 -11.13 -2.50 4.01
CA SER A 12 -10.23 -2.13 2.92
C SER A 12 -10.54 -0.73 2.41
N TYR A 13 -9.53 -0.10 1.81
CA TYR A 13 -9.71 1.12 1.03
C TYR A 13 -8.62 1.22 -0.04
N THR A 14 -8.87 2.08 -1.03
CA THR A 14 -7.97 2.26 -2.17
C THR A 14 -7.56 3.72 -2.26
N VAL A 15 -6.27 3.95 -2.51
CA VAL A 15 -5.69 5.26 -2.77
C VAL A 15 -5.08 5.25 -4.16
N LYS A 16 -5.42 6.24 -4.99
CA LYS A 16 -4.69 6.52 -6.23
C LYS A 16 -3.85 7.76 -6.01
N ARG A 17 -2.53 7.65 -6.21
CA ARG A 17 -1.58 8.75 -6.01
C ARG A 17 -0.67 8.88 -7.21
N LEU A 18 -0.71 10.03 -7.88
CA LEU A 18 0.32 10.40 -8.86
C LEU A 18 1.58 10.86 -8.11
N PHE A 19 2.73 10.25 -8.42
CA PHE A 19 4.02 10.63 -7.86
C PHE A 19 5.13 10.33 -8.87
N ARG A 20 5.88 11.38 -9.26
CA ARG A 20 6.98 11.26 -10.24
C ARG A 20 6.54 10.54 -11.52
N ASP A 21 5.48 11.04 -12.13
CA ASP A 21 4.91 10.53 -13.39
C ASP A 21 4.41 9.07 -13.36
N THR A 22 4.38 8.45 -12.18
CA THR A 22 3.75 7.15 -11.94
C THR A 22 2.48 7.29 -11.12
N THR A 23 1.41 6.66 -11.59
CA THR A 23 0.19 6.46 -10.80
C THR A 23 0.33 5.22 -9.92
N TYR A 24 0.41 5.44 -8.61
CA TYR A 24 0.40 4.36 -7.62
C TYR A 24 -1.05 4.04 -7.25
N GLU A 25 -1.48 2.83 -7.58
CA GLU A 25 -2.76 2.26 -7.16
C GLU A 25 -2.52 1.40 -5.92
N ILE A 26 -2.82 1.96 -4.76
CA ILE A 26 -2.52 1.37 -3.45
C ILE A 26 -3.82 0.84 -2.86
N VAL A 27 -3.88 -0.48 -2.67
CA VAL A 27 -4.97 -1.17 -1.98
C VAL A 27 -4.50 -1.54 -0.59
N ILE A 28 -5.19 -1.05 0.44
CA ILE A 28 -4.91 -1.38 1.83
C ILE A 28 -5.99 -2.33 2.33
N LYS A 29 -5.58 -3.46 2.90
CA LYS A 29 -6.43 -4.50 3.48
C LYS A 29 -6.13 -4.63 4.97
N ASN A 30 -7.15 -4.49 5.80
CA ASN A 30 -7.06 -4.70 7.24
C ASN A 30 -7.72 -6.03 7.61
N GLU A 31 -6.95 -7.11 7.50
CA GLU A 31 -7.45 -8.47 7.77
C GLU A 31 -7.61 -8.74 9.27
N SER A 32 -6.89 -7.99 10.12
CA SER A 32 -6.88 -8.23 11.56
C SER A 32 -7.93 -7.45 12.35
N GLY A 33 -8.61 -6.48 11.73
CA GLY A 33 -9.56 -5.60 12.42
C GLY A 33 -8.92 -4.78 13.53
N LYS A 34 -7.60 -4.55 13.47
CA LYS A 34 -6.84 -3.74 14.41
C LYS A 34 -6.16 -2.61 13.66
N ALA A 35 -6.14 -1.43 14.24
CA ALA A 35 -5.26 -0.36 13.78
C ALA A 35 -3.82 -0.82 14.03
N GLY A 36 -2.95 -0.78 13.02
CA GLY A 36 -1.65 -1.42 13.18
C GLY A 36 -0.66 -1.22 12.04
N LYS A 37 0.55 -1.74 12.30
CA LYS A 37 1.73 -1.72 11.42
C LYS A 37 1.50 -2.59 10.18
N ILE A 38 2.16 -2.22 9.10
CA ILE A 38 2.20 -3.02 7.88
C ILE A 38 2.85 -4.38 8.17
N LYS A 39 2.11 -5.46 7.88
CA LYS A 39 2.63 -6.84 7.94
C LYS A 39 3.23 -7.28 6.62
N ARG A 40 2.65 -6.83 5.51
CA ARG A 40 3.05 -7.22 4.16
C ARG A 40 2.86 -6.08 3.19
N LEU A 41 3.84 -5.89 2.30
CA LEU A 41 3.82 -4.92 1.21
C LEU A 41 4.21 -5.63 -0.09
N ILE A 42 3.30 -5.63 -1.06
CA ILE A 42 3.53 -6.19 -2.40
C ILE A 42 3.51 -5.04 -3.39
N VAL A 43 4.56 -4.94 -4.22
CA VAL A 43 4.70 -3.94 -5.28
C VAL A 43 4.82 -4.67 -6.61
N ASP A 44 3.87 -4.44 -7.51
CA ASP A 44 3.77 -5.11 -8.81
C ASP A 44 3.93 -6.63 -8.74
N GLY A 45 3.29 -7.25 -7.75
CA GLY A 45 3.30 -8.70 -7.52
C GLY A 45 4.54 -9.24 -6.78
N LYS A 46 5.50 -8.39 -6.42
CA LYS A 46 6.70 -8.77 -5.63
C LYS A 46 6.58 -8.27 -4.20
N GLU A 47 6.72 -9.18 -3.24
CA GLU A 47 6.81 -8.81 -1.82
C GLU A 47 8.12 -8.08 -1.54
N ILE A 48 8.04 -6.95 -0.84
CA ILE A 48 9.19 -6.17 -0.40
C ILE A 48 9.16 -5.98 1.12
N SER A 49 10.34 -5.83 1.71
CA SER A 49 10.47 -5.55 3.14
C SER A 49 10.35 -4.06 3.44
N GLY A 50 9.82 -3.74 4.63
CA GLY A 50 9.65 -2.37 5.09
C GLY A 50 8.40 -1.70 4.53
N ASN A 51 8.41 -0.36 4.49
CA ASN A 51 7.24 0.45 4.15
C ASN A 51 7.53 1.55 3.11
N ILE A 52 8.67 1.47 2.44
CA ILE A 52 9.10 2.43 1.41
C ILE A 52 9.04 1.74 0.06
N ILE A 53 8.12 2.21 -0.79
CA ILE A 53 8.07 1.78 -2.18
C ILE A 53 9.18 2.52 -2.95
N PRO A 54 10.07 1.81 -3.65
CA PRO A 54 11.06 2.43 -4.51
C PRO A 54 10.37 3.13 -5.70
N PRO A 55 10.89 4.28 -6.17
CA PRO A 55 10.38 4.90 -7.39
C PRO A 55 10.57 3.97 -8.60
N THR A 56 9.72 4.15 -9.61
CA THR A 56 9.70 3.37 -10.84
C THR A 56 9.37 4.31 -12.00
N ASP A 57 9.75 3.93 -13.22
CA ASP A 57 9.47 4.68 -14.45
C ASP A 57 8.22 4.16 -15.18
N ARG A 58 7.44 3.30 -14.51
CA ARG A 58 6.17 2.78 -15.05
C ARG A 58 5.08 3.83 -14.97
N GLU A 59 4.15 3.79 -15.90
CA GLU A 59 2.95 4.64 -15.86
C GLU A 59 2.06 4.30 -14.65
N ILE A 60 1.90 3.00 -14.36
CA ILE A 60 1.09 2.50 -13.24
C ILE A 60 1.93 1.54 -12.39
N CYS A 61 1.88 1.73 -11.08
CA CYS A 61 2.47 0.83 -10.09
C CYS A 61 1.36 0.34 -9.15
N ARG A 62 1.15 -0.98 -9.08
CA ARG A 62 0.15 -1.59 -8.21
C ARG A 62 0.78 -1.96 -6.88
N VAL A 63 0.12 -1.56 -5.81
CA VAL A 63 0.60 -1.79 -4.45
C VAL A 63 -0.51 -2.43 -3.64
N GLU A 64 -0.19 -3.54 -2.98
CA GLU A 64 -1.06 -4.17 -2.00
C GLU A 64 -0.41 -4.10 -0.62
N VAL A 65 -1.17 -3.63 0.36
CA VAL A 65 -0.73 -3.45 1.74
C VAL A 65 -1.64 -4.26 2.65
N THR A 66 -1.07 -5.12 3.48
CA THR A 66 -1.82 -5.84 4.53
C THR A 66 -1.38 -5.34 5.90
N LEU A 67 -2.35 -4.97 6.74
CA LEU A 67 -2.18 -4.54 8.13
C LEU A 67 -2.30 -5.69 9.13
#